data_AF-A0AAD8IWP1-F1
#
_entry.id   AF-A0AAD8IWP1-F1
#
_cell.length_a   1.000
_cell.length_b   1.000
_cell.length_c   1.000
_cell.angle_alpha   90.00
_cell.angle_beta   90.00
_cell.angle_gamma   90.00
#
_symmetry.space_group_name_H-M   'P 1'
#
loop_
_entity.id
_entity.type
_entity.pdbx_description
1 polymer ?
#
loop_
_entity_poly.entity_id
_entity_poly.type
_entity_poly.pdbx_seq_one_letter_code
_entity_poly.pdbx_strand_id
1 'polypeptide(L)'
;MVLDDFSTLWTISGEFEKTAYVFARLTKKGASMRREHYIRKAGCGTWCGRTSRMNIMDMTGEIIGKKRLMGFEINDVTALGDGIDLNKVGFWKMYEISLCGHDDYFVCQIIHDTSKKAKVFNVPRTSLNNL
;
A
#
# COMPACT_ATOMS: atom_id res chain seq x y z
N MET A 1 8.43 1.74 4.67
CA MET A 1 7.94 3.12 4.44
C MET A 1 7.26 3.54 5.73
N VAL A 2 7.88 4.45 6.47
CA VAL A 2 7.32 5.04 7.69
C VAL A 2 6.75 6.38 7.26
N LEU A 3 5.46 6.62 7.51
CA LEU A 3 4.72 7.82 7.06
C LEU A 3 4.36 8.74 8.24
N ASP A 4 5.21 8.75 9.28
CA ASP A 4 5.02 9.55 10.50
C ASP A 4 6.00 10.73 10.58
N ASP A 5 6.56 11.13 9.44
CA ASP A 5 7.35 12.35 9.35
C ASP A 5 6.42 13.52 8.98
N PHE A 6 6.57 14.64 9.70
CA PHE A 6 5.98 15.95 9.41
C PHE A 6 6.18 16.43 7.96
N SER A 7 7.07 15.80 7.19
CA SER A 7 7.23 16.00 5.75
C SER A 7 6.09 15.46 4.87
N THR A 8 5.21 14.58 5.40
CA THR A 8 4.08 14.05 4.63
C THR A 8 2.89 15.00 4.70
N LEU A 9 2.62 15.71 3.60
CA LEU A 9 1.46 16.58 3.50
C LEU A 9 0.18 15.74 3.31
N TRP A 10 -0.59 15.59 4.38
CA TRP A 10 -1.90 14.94 4.35
C TRP A 10 -2.96 15.93 3.87
N THR A 11 -3.70 15.56 2.83
CA THR A 11 -4.93 16.23 2.43
C THR A 11 -6.13 15.50 3.04
N ILE A 12 -7.08 16.26 3.58
CA ILE A 12 -8.35 15.71 4.06
C ILE A 12 -9.25 15.54 2.83
N SER A 13 -9.60 14.30 2.49
CA SER A 13 -10.40 13.98 1.28
C SER A 13 -11.85 13.58 1.61
N GLY A 14 -12.28 13.81 2.85
CA GLY A 14 -13.61 13.54 3.38
C GLY A 14 -13.61 13.59 4.91
N GLU A 15 -14.75 13.33 5.54
CA GLU A 15 -14.87 13.35 7.01
C GLU A 15 -13.97 12.31 7.70
N PHE A 16 -13.80 11.14 7.06
CA PHE A 16 -13.06 10.00 7.63
C PHE A 16 -11.85 9.56 6.81
N GLU A 17 -11.53 10.27 5.71
CA GLU A 17 -10.42 9.91 4.81
C GLU A 17 -9.33 10.98 4.80
N LYS A 18 -8.09 10.55 5.02
CA LYS A 18 -6.88 11.35 4.81
C LYS A 18 -6.06 10.75 3.68
N THR A 19 -5.61 11.58 2.77
CA THR A 19 -4.85 11.18 1.59
C THR A 19 -3.46 11.81 1.62
N ALA A 20 -2.43 11.06 1.21
CA ALA A 20 -1.10 11.57 0.94
C ALA A 20 -0.62 11.08 -0.44
N TYR A 21 0.21 11.88 -1.09
CA TYR A 21 0.84 11.51 -2.36
C TYR A 21 2.35 11.41 -2.15
N VAL A 22 2.92 10.28 -2.54
CA VAL A 22 4.34 10.00 -2.35
C VAL A 22 4.96 9.54 -3.66
N PHE A 23 6.06 10.15 -4.05
CA PHE A 23 6.94 9.62 -5.08
C PHE A 23 7.87 8.59 -4.45
N ALA A 24 7.78 7.34 -4.92
CA ALA A 24 8.56 6.24 -4.37
C ALA A 24 9.37 5.55 -5.48
N ARG A 25 10.66 5.34 -5.22
CA ARG A 25 11.49 4.43 -6.04
C ARG A 25 11.29 3.01 -5.53
N LEU A 26 10.77 2.10 -6.37
CA LEU A 26 10.50 0.73 -5.95
C LEU A 26 11.65 -0.18 -6.38
N THR A 27 12.49 -0.57 -5.41
CA THR A 27 13.82 -1.18 -5.63
C THR A 27 13.85 -2.58 -6.23
N LYS A 28 12.71 -3.28 -6.40
CA LYS A 28 12.65 -4.59 -7.08
C LYS A 28 11.33 -4.76 -7.82
N LYS A 29 11.38 -4.78 -9.15
CA LYS A 29 10.40 -5.49 -9.98
C LYS A 29 10.78 -6.97 -9.93
N GLY A 30 10.19 -7.75 -9.01
CA GLY A 30 10.44 -9.19 -9.00
C GLY A 30 10.15 -9.79 -10.38
N ALA A 31 11.11 -10.55 -10.92
CA ALA A 31 11.12 -11.05 -12.31
C ALA A 31 10.06 -12.14 -12.62
N SER A 32 9.06 -12.33 -11.77
CA SER A 32 7.98 -13.29 -12.01
C SER A 32 6.64 -12.56 -11.91
N MET A 33 6.10 -12.22 -13.09
CA MET A 33 4.80 -11.56 -13.26
C MET A 33 3.67 -12.58 -13.44
N ARG A 34 3.75 -13.74 -12.77
CA ARG A 34 2.63 -14.70 -12.74
C ARG A 34 1.73 -14.39 -11.56
N ARG A 35 0.66 -13.64 -11.85
CA ARG A 35 -0.69 -13.61 -11.26
C ARG A 35 -0.95 -13.69 -9.76
N GLU A 36 0.03 -13.84 -8.87
CA GLU A 36 -0.24 -14.00 -7.44
C GLU A 36 0.79 -13.22 -6.61
N HIS A 37 0.27 -12.24 -5.86
CA HIS A 37 0.91 -11.61 -4.70
C HIS A 37 2.10 -10.67 -4.96
N TYR A 38 1.82 -9.50 -5.53
CA TYR A 38 2.65 -8.32 -5.26
C TYR A 38 2.46 -7.88 -3.80
N ILE A 39 3.26 -8.50 -2.94
CA ILE A 39 3.39 -8.23 -1.52
C ILE A 39 4.56 -7.26 -1.34
N ARG A 40 4.31 -6.11 -0.70
CA ARG A 40 5.38 -5.19 -0.29
C ARG A 40 5.36 -5.03 1.22
N LYS A 41 6.41 -5.51 1.90
CA LYS A 41 6.56 -5.32 3.35
C LYS A 41 6.80 -3.84 3.68
N ALA A 42 6.13 -3.33 4.70
CA ALA A 42 6.33 -1.99 5.22
C ALA A 42 5.90 -1.92 6.69
N GLY A 43 6.83 -1.57 7.59
CA GLY A 43 6.54 -1.50 9.03
C GLY A 43 6.02 -2.82 9.57
N CYS A 44 4.92 -2.76 10.34
CA CYS A 44 4.23 -3.89 10.98
C CYS A 44 3.37 -4.75 10.03
N GLY A 45 3.50 -4.56 8.72
CA GLY A 45 2.56 -5.12 7.77
C GLY A 45 3.04 -5.21 6.34
N THR A 46 2.07 -5.45 5.46
CA THR A 46 2.28 -5.69 4.05
C THR A 46 1.22 -4.99 3.21
N TRP A 47 1.64 -4.35 2.13
CA TRP A 47 0.76 -3.93 1.04
C TRP A 47 0.52 -5.08 0.08
N CYS A 48 -0.75 -5.47 -0.05
CA CYS A 48 -1.20 -6.56 -0.91
C CYS A 48 -2.00 -6.00 -2.09
N GLY A 49 -1.65 -6.40 -3.31
CA GLY A 49 -2.43 -6.05 -4.51
C GLY A 49 -3.87 -6.55 -4.42
N ARG A 50 -4.85 -5.68 -4.65
CA ARG A 50 -6.29 -6.00 -4.66
C ARG A 50 -6.88 -6.07 -6.06
N THR A 51 -6.27 -5.36 -7.01
CA THR A 51 -6.70 -5.35 -8.42
C THR A 51 -5.53 -5.68 -9.34
N SER A 52 -5.85 -6.10 -10.57
CA SER A 52 -4.91 -6.08 -11.67
C SER A 52 -4.50 -4.63 -12.00
N ARG A 53 -3.42 -4.49 -12.80
CA ARG A 53 -3.02 -3.20 -13.34
C ARG A 53 -4.00 -2.78 -14.43
N MET A 54 -4.58 -1.60 -14.27
CA MET A 54 -5.46 -0.95 -15.24
C MET A 54 -4.68 0.15 -15.96
N ASN A 55 -4.88 0.29 -17.27
CA ASN A 55 -4.27 1.36 -18.04
C ASN A 55 -4.85 2.72 -17.61
N ILE A 56 -4.00 3.73 -17.61
CA ILE A 56 -4.39 5.14 -17.54
C ILE A 56 -4.19 5.69 -18.95
N MET A 57 -5.24 6.28 -19.49
CA MET A 57 -5.20 6.95 -20.78
C MET A 57 -5.22 8.46 -20.57
N ASP A 58 -4.57 9.20 -21.46
CA ASP A 58 -4.73 10.64 -21.55
C ASP A 58 -6.02 11.01 -22.30
N MET A 59 -6.19 12.31 -22.58
CA MET A 59 -7.37 12.82 -23.30
C MET A 59 -7.38 12.43 -24.79
N THR A 60 -6.24 12.01 -25.35
CA THR A 60 -6.11 11.56 -26.74
C THR A 60 -6.34 10.06 -26.91
N GLY A 61 -6.46 9.32 -25.79
CA GLY A 61 -6.61 7.87 -25.76
C GLY A 61 -5.27 7.11 -25.68
N GLU A 62 -4.13 7.82 -25.59
CA GLU A 62 -2.83 7.20 -25.45
C GLU A 62 -2.60 6.70 -24.01
N ILE A 63 -1.98 5.51 -23.89
CA ILE A 63 -1.68 4.92 -22.59
C ILE A 63 -0.46 5.63 -21.98
N ILE A 64 -0.71 6.47 -20.98
CA ILE A 64 0.34 7.20 -20.25
C ILE A 64 0.83 6.49 -18.99
N GLY A 65 0.14 5.43 -18.56
CA GLY A 65 0.56 4.70 -17.37
C GLY A 65 -0.35 3.53 -16.99
N LYS A 66 -0.10 3.01 -15.79
CA LYS A 66 -0.91 1.95 -15.18
C LYS A 66 -1.15 2.26 -13.72
N LYS A 67 -2.36 1.97 -13.23
CA LYS A 67 -2.72 2.03 -11.81
C LYS A 67 -3.18 0.68 -11.28
N ARG A 68 -3.01 0.47 -9.98
CA ARG A 68 -3.64 -0.65 -9.26
C ARG A 68 -3.95 -0.26 -7.83
N LEU A 69 -4.95 -0.90 -7.24
CA LEU A 69 -5.28 -0.77 -5.83
C LEU A 69 -4.48 -1.79 -5.00
N MET A 70 -3.93 -1.33 -3.89
CA MET A 70 -3.33 -2.13 -2.83
C MET A 70 -4.05 -1.85 -1.51
N GLY A 71 -4.12 -2.86 -0.65
CA GLY A 71 -4.59 -2.71 0.74
C GLY A 71 -3.50 -3.14 1.70
N PHE A 72 -3.38 -2.45 2.83
CA PHE A 72 -2.44 -2.82 3.88
C PHE A 72 -3.05 -3.89 4.79
N GLU A 73 -2.22 -4.83 5.20
CA GLU A 73 -2.55 -5.88 6.16
C GLU A 73 -1.47 -5.88 7.24
N ILE A 74 -1.90 -5.76 8.50
CA ILE A 74 -1.03 -5.85 9.67
C ILE A 74 -0.72 -7.33 9.89
N ASN A 75 0.55 -7.69 9.87
CA ASN A 75 1.01 -9.07 10.08
C ASN A 75 1.91 -9.23 11.31
N ASP A 76 2.32 -8.11 11.92
CA ASP A 76 3.05 -8.08 13.18
C ASP A 76 2.39 -7.09 14.14
N VAL A 77 1.50 -7.61 14.98
CA VAL A 77 0.80 -6.81 16.01
C VAL A 77 1.79 -6.34 17.08
N THR A 78 2.87 -7.08 17.34
CA THR A 78 3.87 -6.70 18.36
C THR A 78 4.65 -5.46 17.93
N ALA A 79 4.83 -5.27 16.62
CA ALA A 79 5.46 -4.07 16.06
C ALA A 79 4.57 -2.81 16.12
N LEU A 80 3.30 -2.91 16.53
CA LEU A 80 2.44 -1.73 16.75
C LEU A 80 2.68 -1.04 18.08
N GLY A 81 3.29 -1.74 19.05
CA GLY A 81 3.48 -1.26 20.42
C GLY A 81 2.38 -1.71 21.39
N ASP A 82 2.69 -1.63 22.69
CA ASP A 82 1.80 -2.07 23.76
C ASP A 82 0.59 -1.14 23.91
N GLY A 83 -0.57 -1.71 24.25
CA GLY A 83 -1.79 -0.95 24.52
C GLY A 83 -2.56 -0.46 23.29
N ILE A 84 -2.16 -0.85 22.08
CA ILE A 84 -2.88 -0.52 20.85
C ILE A 84 -4.22 -1.28 20.79
N ASP A 85 -5.32 -0.53 20.73
CA ASP A 85 -6.64 -1.07 20.43
C ASP A 85 -6.80 -1.27 18.92
N LEU A 86 -6.67 -2.52 18.46
CA LEU A 86 -6.82 -2.91 17.06
C LEU A 86 -8.18 -2.51 16.47
N ASN A 87 -9.22 -2.31 17.28
CA ASN A 87 -10.53 -1.86 16.79
C ASN A 87 -10.55 -0.38 16.38
N LYS A 88 -9.56 0.41 16.84
CA LYS A 88 -9.41 1.83 16.51
C LYS A 88 -8.39 2.08 15.41
N VAL A 89 -7.71 1.03 14.94
CA VAL A 89 -6.76 1.16 13.83
C VAL A 89 -7.53 1.21 12.51
N GLY A 90 -7.38 2.32 11.79
CA GLY A 90 -8.05 2.57 10.53
C GLY A 90 -7.52 1.71 9.38
N PHE A 91 -8.32 1.63 8.32
CA PHE A 91 -7.96 0.90 7.11
C PHE A 91 -7.04 1.73 6.21
N TRP A 92 -6.04 1.07 5.63
CA TRP A 92 -5.10 1.70 4.72
C TRP A 92 -5.21 1.10 3.32
N LYS A 93 -5.39 1.97 2.32
CA LYS A 93 -5.34 1.61 0.88
C LYS A 93 -4.35 2.50 0.15
N MET A 94 -3.84 2.01 -0.97
CA MET A 94 -2.90 2.73 -1.82
C MET A 94 -3.26 2.51 -3.28
N TYR A 95 -3.26 3.57 -4.08
CA TYR A 95 -3.14 3.44 -5.53
C TYR A 95 -1.68 3.56 -5.92
N GLU A 96 -1.12 2.47 -6.45
CA GLU A 96 0.22 2.47 -7.02
C GLU A 96 0.10 2.80 -8.52
N ILE A 97 0.72 3.90 -8.93
CA ILE A 97 0.66 4.45 -10.28
C ILE A 97 2.07 4.45 -10.88
N SER A 98 2.23 3.80 -12.03
CA SER A 98 3.45 3.84 -12.85
C SER A 98 3.20 4.64 -14.12
N LEU A 99 4.17 5.45 -14.53
CA LEU A 99 4.14 6.16 -15.80
C LEU A 99 4.83 5.34 -16.89
N CYS A 100 4.29 5.35 -18.11
CA CYS A 100 4.94 4.73 -19.25
C CYS A 100 6.31 5.40 -19.49
N GLY A 101 7.35 4.58 -19.73
CA GLY A 101 8.72 5.07 -19.92
C GLY A 101 9.49 5.40 -18.63
N HIS A 102 8.85 5.39 -17.46
CA HIS A 102 9.49 5.69 -16.17
C HIS A 102 9.26 4.56 -15.16
N ASP A 103 10.05 3.51 -15.32
CA ASP A 103 9.84 2.23 -14.66
C ASP A 103 10.36 2.14 -13.22
N ASP A 104 11.22 3.07 -12.84
CA ASP A 104 11.88 3.08 -11.53
C ASP A 104 11.08 3.80 -10.46
N TYR A 105 10.16 4.69 -10.88
CA TYR A 105 9.41 5.57 -9.99
C TYR A 105 7.91 5.29 -10.08
N PHE A 106 7.27 5.40 -8.93
CA PHE A 106 5.83 5.26 -8.78
C PHE A 106 5.29 6.45 -8.01
N VAL A 107 4.09 6.87 -8.40
CA VAL A 107 3.27 7.75 -7.57
C VAL A 107 2.34 6.87 -6.75
N CYS A 108 2.42 7.02 -5.44
CA CYS A 108 1.57 6.32 -4.50
C CYS A 108 0.57 7.31 -3.90
N GLN A 109 -0.71 7.15 -4.21
CA GLN A 109 -1.78 7.82 -3.47
C GLN A 109 -2.17 6.93 -2.29
N ILE A 110 -1.82 7.33 -1.09
CA ILE A 110 -2.04 6.59 0.15
C ILE A 110 -3.24 7.18 0.85
N ILE A 111 -4.18 6.34 1.25
CA ILE A 111 -5.44 6.77 1.87
C ILE A 111 -5.61 6.01 3.18
N HIS A 112 -5.79 6.77 4.26
CA HIS A 112 -6.19 6.28 5.57
C HIS A 112 -7.68 6.54 5.76
N ASP A 113 -8.45 5.47 5.98
CA ASP A 113 -9.90 5.50 6.17
C ASP A 113 -10.23 5.05 7.59
N THR A 114 -10.61 5.99 8.45
CA THR A 114 -10.92 5.72 9.86
C THR A 114 -12.33 5.19 10.07
N SER A 115 -13.18 5.18 9.03
CA SER A 115 -14.52 4.55 9.10
C SER A 115 -14.46 3.03 8.99
N LYS A 116 -13.33 2.49 8.52
CA LYS A 116 -13.09 1.07 8.32
C LYS A 116 -12.00 0.57 9.25
N LYS A 117 -12.11 -0.70 9.64
CA LYS A 117 -11.10 -1.36 10.47
C LYS A 117 -9.92 -1.85 9.64
N ALA A 118 -8.73 -1.77 10.21
CA ALA A 118 -7.54 -2.42 9.66
C ALA A 118 -7.76 -3.92 9.48
N LYS A 119 -7.14 -4.48 8.43
CA LYS A 119 -7.06 -5.93 8.27
C LYS A 119 -5.84 -6.43 9.05
N VAL A 120 -6.07 -7.34 9.98
CA VAL A 120 -5.03 -8.00 10.76
C VAL A 120 -4.97 -9.47 10.33
N PHE A 121 -3.78 -9.92 9.98
CA PHE A 121 -3.52 -11.31 9.63
C PHE A 121 -2.63 -11.92 10.71
N ASN A 122 -3.22 -12.72 11.59
CA ASN A 122 -2.46 -13.49 12.57
C ASN A 122 -1.80 -14.66 11.83
N VAL A 123 -0.51 -14.55 11.51
CA VAL A 123 0.29 -15.73 11.19
C VAL A 123 0.81 -16.28 12.53
N PRO A 124 0.36 -17.46 13.00
CA PRO A 124 1.03 -18.12 14.11
C PRO A 124 2.49 -18.34 13.73
N ARG A 125 3.44 -17.99 14.62
CA ARG A 125 4.90 -17.98 14.38
C ARG A 125 5.54 -19.35 14.03
N THR A 126 4.79 -20.39 13.70
CA THR A 126 5.27 -21.77 13.70
C THR A 126 5.66 -22.36 12.34
N SER A 127 5.82 -21.60 11.27
CA SER A 127 6.12 -22.18 9.94
C SER A 127 7.14 -21.44 9.07
N LEU A 128 8.12 -20.77 9.67
CA LEU A 128 9.26 -20.18 8.92
C LEU A 128 10.64 -20.76 9.30
N ASN A 129 10.69 -21.87 10.05
CA ASN A 129 11.96 -22.53 10.38
C ASN A 129 12.29 -23.75 9.50
N ASN A 130 11.54 -24.04 8.44
CA ASN A 130 11.89 -25.10 7.49
C ASN A 130 11.53 -24.68 6.07
N LEU A 131 12.49 -24.11 5.34
CA LEU A 131 12.75 -24.27 3.90
C LEU A 131 13.90 -23.35 3.46
#